data_AF-A0A2B6JR37-F1
#
_entry.id   AF-A0A2B6JR37-F1
#
_cell.length_a   1.000
_cell.length_b   1.000
_cell.length_c   1.000
_cell.angle_alpha   90.00
_cell.angle_beta   90.00
_cell.angle_gamma   90.00
#
_symmetry.space_group_name_H-M   'P 1'
#
loop_
_entity.id
_entity.type
_entity.pdbx_description
1 polymer ?
#
loop_
_entity_poly.entity_id
_entity_poly.type
_entity_poly.pdbx_seq_one_letter_code
_entity_poly.pdbx_strand_id
1 'polypeptide(L)'
;MLKHKLSIIFCGIIITFFFISPLKGKATNVCNKDFYDSYNTLLAPYASQVIRKQLGTYHQYSLTETKVIKVERYPKGTFNFLVTVEYHTYVNAHNPPNYKVTITFNIDPSGIKVKEVKQQQE
;
A
#
# COMPACT_ATOMS: atom_id res chain seq x y z
N MET A 1 37.90 46.30 -22.69
CA MET A 1 36.48 45.97 -22.95
C MET A 1 36.25 44.57 -23.52
N LEU A 2 36.98 44.13 -24.57
CA LEU A 2 36.74 42.84 -25.22
C LEU A 2 36.90 41.61 -24.31
N LYS A 3 37.96 41.58 -23.47
CA LYS A 3 38.23 40.49 -22.52
C LYS A 3 37.13 40.30 -21.46
N HIS A 4 36.53 41.40 -21.01
CA HIS A 4 35.46 41.38 -20.01
C HIS A 4 34.13 40.87 -20.60
N LYS A 5 33.85 41.18 -21.87
CA LYS A 5 32.71 40.62 -22.61
C LYS A 5 32.88 39.11 -22.84
N LEU A 6 34.10 38.68 -23.15
CA LEU A 6 34.43 37.25 -23.33
C LEU A 6 34.24 36.45 -22.04
N SER A 7 34.65 37.02 -20.90
CA SER A 7 34.50 36.40 -19.57
C SER A 7 33.03 36.24 -19.17
N ILE A 8 32.17 37.23 -19.45
CA ILE A 8 30.73 37.16 -19.15
C ILE A 8 30.05 36.07 -19.99
N ILE A 9 30.39 35.96 -21.27
CA ILE A 9 29.86 34.92 -22.16
C ILE A 9 30.27 33.52 -21.65
N PHE A 10 31.51 33.37 -21.21
CA PHE A 10 32.00 32.11 -20.66
C PHE A 10 31.29 31.70 -19.36
N CYS A 11 31.05 32.64 -18.44
CA CYS A 11 30.23 32.37 -17.24
C CYS A 11 28.79 31.99 -17.59
N GLY A 12 28.19 32.64 -18.59
CA GLY A 12 26.84 32.29 -19.07
C GLY A 12 26.75 30.83 -19.53
N ILE A 13 27.71 30.37 -20.33
CA ILE A 13 27.76 28.98 -20.84
C ILE A 13 27.87 27.96 -19.70
N ILE A 14 28.70 28.24 -18.69
CA ILE A 14 28.87 27.37 -17.52
C ILE A 14 27.56 27.24 -16.74
N ILE A 15 26.87 28.36 -16.50
CA ILE A 15 25.61 28.38 -15.75
C ILE A 15 24.54 27.55 -16.49
N THR A 16 24.43 27.68 -17.81
CA THR A 16 23.49 26.87 -18.60
C THR A 16 23.82 25.37 -18.51
N PHE A 17 25.10 25.00 -18.46
CA PHE A 17 25.52 23.59 -18.32
C PHE A 17 25.13 22.97 -16.97
N PHE A 18 25.15 23.76 -15.90
CA PHE A 18 24.72 23.31 -14.57
C PHE A 18 23.20 23.10 -14.46
N PHE A 19 22.39 23.87 -15.19
CA PHE A 19 20.92 23.73 -15.16
C PHE A 19 20.35 22.66 -16.10
N ILE A 20 21.12 22.20 -17.10
CA ILE A 20 20.66 21.16 -18.05
C ILE A 20 20.84 19.74 -17.48
N SER A 21 21.67 19.55 -16.44
CA SER A 21 21.87 18.23 -15.86
C SER A 21 20.66 17.85 -15.01
N PRO A 22 19.82 16.88 -15.41
CA PRO A 22 18.71 16.47 -14.56
C PRO A 22 19.27 15.95 -13.25
N LEU A 23 18.77 16.47 -12.12
CA LEU A 23 18.99 15.83 -10.82
C LEU A 23 18.42 14.42 -10.94
N LYS A 24 19.28 13.43 -11.13
CA LYS A 24 18.91 12.01 -11.00
C LYS A 24 18.61 11.76 -9.53
N GLY A 25 17.40 12.11 -9.10
CA GLY A 25 16.86 11.63 -7.85
C GLY A 25 16.86 10.11 -7.92
N LYS A 26 17.68 9.45 -7.09
CA LYS A 26 17.55 8.00 -6.90
C LYS A 26 16.19 7.78 -6.26
N ALA A 27 15.25 7.18 -6.99
CA ALA A 27 14.10 6.57 -6.36
C ALA A 27 14.64 5.52 -5.36
N THR A 28 14.44 5.75 -4.07
CA THR A 28 14.67 4.72 -3.07
C THR A 28 13.58 3.68 -3.25
N ASN A 29 13.96 2.44 -3.55
CA ASN A 29 13.00 1.36 -3.58
C ASN A 29 12.43 1.20 -2.16
N VAL A 30 11.12 1.34 -2.02
CA VAL A 30 10.44 1.00 -0.77
C VAL A 30 10.70 -0.47 -0.50
N CYS A 31 11.03 -0.83 0.75
CA CYS A 31 11.14 -2.24 1.13
C CYS A 31 9.80 -2.91 0.82
N ASN A 32 9.81 -4.02 0.07
CA ASN A 32 8.58 -4.71 -0.32
C ASN A 32 7.70 -5.02 0.91
N LYS A 33 8.31 -5.36 2.05
CA LYS A 33 7.60 -5.61 3.31
C LYS A 33 6.87 -4.37 3.81
N ASP A 34 7.53 -3.22 3.85
CA ASP A 34 6.93 -1.96 4.32
C ASP A 34 5.77 -1.52 3.40
N PHE A 35 5.86 -1.80 2.10
CA PHE A 35 4.75 -1.58 1.17
C PHE A 35 3.54 -2.48 1.50
N TYR A 36 3.73 -3.78 1.71
CA TYR A 36 2.65 -4.68 2.08
C TYR A 36 2.07 -4.38 3.47
N ASP A 37 2.92 -4.06 4.46
CA ASP A 37 2.48 -3.74 5.82
C ASP A 37 1.69 -2.42 5.87
N SER A 38 2.14 -1.40 5.15
CA SER A 38 1.38 -0.14 5.02
C SER A 38 0.05 -0.36 4.31
N TYR A 39 0.01 -1.22 3.30
CA TYR A 39 -1.22 -1.58 2.62
C TYR A 39 -2.21 -2.36 3.51
N ASN A 40 -1.72 -3.34 4.26
CA ASN A 40 -2.51 -4.04 5.29
C ASN A 40 -3.06 -3.07 6.34
N THR A 41 -2.25 -2.09 6.74
CA THR A 41 -2.67 -1.03 7.69
C THR A 41 -3.83 -0.20 7.14
N LEU A 42 -3.81 0.15 5.84
CA LEU A 42 -4.92 0.87 5.19
C LEU A 42 -6.22 0.05 5.14
N LEU A 43 -6.12 -1.27 4.98
CA LEU A 43 -7.28 -2.17 4.96
C LEU A 43 -7.82 -2.50 6.36
N ALA A 44 -7.01 -2.28 7.41
CA ALA A 44 -7.32 -2.74 8.76
C ALA A 44 -8.66 -2.23 9.33
N PRO A 45 -9.08 -0.96 9.16
CA PRO A 45 -10.37 -0.50 9.67
C PRO A 45 -11.55 -1.27 9.06
N TYR A 46 -11.48 -1.56 7.76
CA TYR A 46 -12.52 -2.28 7.02
C TYR A 46 -12.56 -3.75 7.44
N ALA A 47 -11.39 -4.40 7.56
CA ALA A 47 -11.30 -5.77 8.04
C ALA A 47 -11.84 -5.92 9.47
N SER A 48 -11.44 -5.02 10.38
CA SER A 48 -11.92 -4.99 11.77
C SER A 48 -13.44 -4.86 11.86
N GLN A 49 -14.05 -4.00 11.05
CA GLN A 49 -15.49 -3.83 11.03
C GLN A 49 -16.20 -5.12 10.58
N VAL A 50 -15.71 -5.76 9.52
CA VAL A 50 -16.27 -7.01 8.98
C VAL A 50 -16.13 -8.15 9.99
N ILE A 51 -14.93 -8.36 10.52
CA ILE A 51 -14.63 -9.46 11.46
C ILE A 51 -15.49 -9.33 12.71
N ARG A 52 -15.56 -8.13 13.31
CA ARG A 52 -16.39 -7.91 14.51
C ARG A 52 -17.87 -8.07 14.22
N LYS A 53 -18.33 -7.73 13.03
CA LYS A 53 -19.74 -7.93 12.61
C LYS A 53 -20.07 -9.42 12.45
N GLN A 54 -19.16 -10.24 11.94
CA GLN A 54 -19.40 -11.66 11.71
C GLN A 54 -19.16 -12.55 12.93
N LEU A 55 -18.09 -12.29 13.67
CA LEU A 55 -17.64 -13.16 14.76
C LEU A 55 -17.92 -12.56 16.16
N GLY A 56 -18.21 -11.26 16.24
CA GLY A 56 -18.50 -10.56 17.49
C GLY A 56 -17.41 -9.55 17.89
N THR A 57 -17.78 -8.61 18.76
CA THR A 57 -16.99 -7.39 19.07
C THR A 57 -15.61 -7.64 19.65
N TYR A 58 -15.39 -8.78 20.30
CA TYR A 58 -14.12 -9.13 20.93
C TYR A 58 -13.13 -9.78 19.97
N HIS A 59 -13.52 -10.12 18.74
CA HIS A 59 -12.60 -10.71 17.78
C HIS A 59 -11.61 -9.67 17.24
N GLN A 60 -10.35 -10.08 17.23
CA GLN A 60 -9.17 -9.34 16.78
C GLN A 60 -8.37 -10.23 15.82
N TYR A 61 -7.34 -9.66 15.22
CA TYR A 61 -6.41 -10.37 14.34
C TYR A 61 -5.05 -9.67 14.37
N SER A 62 -3.99 -10.40 14.02
CA SER A 62 -2.65 -9.83 13.93
C SER A 62 -2.37 -9.27 12.54
N LEU A 63 -1.87 -8.03 12.48
CA LEU A 63 -1.39 -7.43 11.23
C LEU A 63 -0.12 -8.11 10.70
N THR A 64 0.69 -8.70 11.59
CA THR A 64 1.94 -9.38 11.18
C THR A 64 1.70 -10.75 10.56
N GLU A 65 0.55 -11.36 10.86
CA GLU A 65 0.15 -12.67 10.32
C GLU A 65 -0.83 -12.55 9.15
N THR A 66 -1.27 -11.33 8.84
CA THR A 66 -2.17 -11.03 7.72
C THR A 66 -1.47 -11.30 6.39
N LYS A 67 -2.17 -11.99 5.47
CA LYS A 67 -1.61 -12.36 4.16
C LYS A 67 -2.48 -11.82 3.03
N VAL A 68 -1.89 -10.97 2.18
CA VAL A 68 -2.52 -10.58 0.90
C VAL A 68 -2.35 -11.76 -0.07
N ILE A 69 -3.44 -12.49 -0.33
CA ILE A 69 -3.44 -13.68 -1.18
C ILE A 69 -3.39 -13.30 -2.66
N LYS A 70 -4.18 -12.28 -3.04
CA LYS A 70 -4.35 -11.91 -4.44
C LYS A 70 -4.63 -10.42 -4.57
N VAL A 71 -3.96 -9.80 -5.55
CA VAL A 71 -4.26 -8.44 -6.02
C VAL A 71 -4.51 -8.51 -7.52
N GLU A 72 -5.71 -8.17 -7.94
CA GLU A 72 -6.11 -8.20 -9.34
C GLU A 72 -6.65 -6.83 -9.75
N ARG A 73 -6.05 -6.23 -10.77
CA ARG A 73 -6.59 -5.02 -11.38
C ARG A 73 -7.79 -5.38 -12.26
N TYR A 74 -8.96 -4.86 -11.93
CA TYR A 74 -10.19 -5.15 -12.66
C TYR A 74 -11.17 -3.97 -12.62
N PRO A 75 -11.59 -3.43 -13.79
CA PRO A 75 -11.17 -3.81 -15.14
C PRO A 75 -9.71 -3.45 -15.46
N LYS A 76 -9.11 -4.11 -16.46
CA LYS A 76 -7.76 -3.76 -16.95
C LYS A 76 -7.71 -2.29 -17.39
N GLY A 77 -6.57 -1.63 -17.16
CA GLY A 77 -6.38 -0.22 -17.52
C GLY A 77 -7.04 0.78 -16.56
N THR A 78 -7.75 0.33 -15.53
CA THR A 78 -8.35 1.19 -14.49
C THR A 78 -7.52 1.17 -13.21
N PHE A 79 -7.80 2.06 -12.25
CA PHE A 79 -7.24 2.01 -10.89
C PHE A 79 -8.17 1.29 -9.91
N ASN A 80 -8.87 0.27 -10.41
CA ASN A 80 -9.77 -0.55 -9.60
C ASN A 80 -9.11 -1.90 -9.33
N PHE A 81 -9.18 -2.36 -8.09
CA PHE A 81 -8.53 -3.57 -7.63
C PHE A 81 -9.49 -4.46 -6.85
N LEU A 82 -9.47 -5.74 -7.17
CA LEU A 82 -10.00 -6.80 -6.33
C LEU A 82 -8.85 -7.37 -5.52
N VAL A 83 -8.93 -7.24 -4.20
CA VAL A 83 -7.87 -7.67 -3.30
C VAL A 83 -8.40 -8.64 -2.27
N THR A 84 -7.84 -9.84 -2.25
CA THR A 84 -8.21 -10.90 -1.32
C THR A 84 -7.14 -11.02 -0.24
N VAL A 85 -7.56 -10.90 1.02
CA VAL A 85 -6.68 -10.92 2.19
C VAL A 85 -7.18 -11.97 3.19
N GLU A 86 -6.26 -12.72 3.77
CA GLU A 86 -6.50 -13.69 4.85
C GLU A 86 -6.10 -13.11 6.21
N TYR A 87 -6.99 -13.29 7.18
CA TYR A 87 -6.85 -12.86 8.57
C TYR A 87 -7.04 -14.06 9.50
N HIS A 88 -6.12 -14.23 10.43
CA HIS A 88 -6.21 -15.23 11.50
C HIS A 88 -6.73 -14.52 12.73
N THR A 89 -7.89 -14.94 13.23
CA THR A 89 -8.64 -14.20 14.26
C THR A 89 -8.59 -14.88 15.61
N TYR A 90 -8.56 -14.09 16.67
CA TYR A 90 -8.53 -14.54 18.06
C TYR A 90 -9.39 -13.61 18.92
N VAL A 91 -9.80 -14.08 20.10
CA VAL A 91 -10.63 -13.29 21.04
C VAL A 91 -9.77 -12.47 22.00
N ASN A 92 -8.56 -12.95 22.34
CA ASN A 92 -7.58 -12.27 23.19
C ASN A 92 -6.17 -12.50 22.65
N ALA A 93 -5.22 -11.60 22.93
CA ALA A 93 -3.85 -11.66 22.42
C ALA A 93 -3.05 -12.94 22.76
N HIS A 94 -3.53 -13.73 23.73
CA HIS A 94 -2.92 -14.99 24.17
C HIS A 94 -3.76 -16.23 23.82
N ASN A 95 -4.88 -16.06 23.11
CA ASN A 95 -5.69 -17.18 22.65
C ASN A 95 -5.20 -17.64 21.27
N PRO A 96 -5.24 -18.96 20.98
CA PRO A 96 -4.96 -19.46 19.64
C PRO A 96 -5.95 -18.86 18.62
N PRO A 97 -5.57 -18.80 17.34
CA PRO A 97 -6.51 -18.46 16.27
C PRO A 97 -7.72 -19.39 16.31
N ASN A 98 -8.92 -18.81 16.22
CA ASN A 98 -10.19 -19.54 16.24
C ASN A 98 -10.80 -19.66 14.85
N TYR A 99 -10.59 -18.63 14.02
CA TYR A 99 -11.12 -18.59 12.66
C TYR A 99 -10.13 -17.95 11.71
N LYS A 100 -10.04 -18.56 10.52
CA LYS A 100 -9.49 -17.97 9.31
C LYS A 100 -10.60 -17.23 8.57
N VAL A 101 -10.41 -15.93 8.39
CA VAL A 101 -11.35 -15.06 7.65
C VAL A 101 -10.66 -14.55 6.39
N THR A 102 -11.25 -14.83 5.24
CA THR A 102 -10.80 -14.32 3.94
C THR A 102 -11.75 -13.22 3.46
N ILE A 103 -11.24 -12.01 3.26
CA ILE A 103 -12.03 -10.86 2.80
C ILE A 103 -11.55 -10.47 1.41
N THR A 104 -12.49 -10.34 0.46
CA THR A 104 -12.23 -9.74 -0.84
C THR A 104 -12.73 -8.30 -0.83
N PHE A 105 -11.81 -7.35 -0.97
CA PHE A 105 -12.09 -5.93 -1.11
C PHE A 105 -12.18 -5.53 -2.58
N ASN A 106 -13.11 -4.64 -2.90
CA ASN A 106 -13.11 -3.84 -4.11
C ASN A 106 -12.59 -2.45 -3.75
N ILE A 107 -11.50 -2.04 -4.37
CA ILE A 107 -10.75 -0.82 -4.05
C ILE A 107 -10.67 0.01 -5.30
N ASP A 108 -11.23 1.21 -5.26
CA ASP A 108 -11.23 2.16 -6.35
C ASP A 108 -10.96 3.59 -5.82
N PRO A 109 -10.79 4.60 -6.69
CA PRO A 109 -10.52 5.96 -6.24
C PRO A 109 -11.62 6.59 -5.36
N SER A 110 -12.84 6.03 -5.33
CA SER A 110 -13.91 6.47 -4.43
C SER A 110 -13.84 5.85 -3.04
N GLY A 111 -13.06 4.78 -2.87
CA GLY A 111 -12.82 4.16 -1.57
C GLY A 111 -12.74 2.63 -1.61
N ILE A 112 -12.93 2.03 -0.44
CA ILE A 112 -12.82 0.58 -0.22
C ILE A 112 -14.19 0.02 0.13
N LYS A 113 -14.60 -1.04 -0.55
CA LYS A 113 -15.83 -1.79 -0.28
C LYS A 113 -15.53 -3.26 -0.08
N VAL A 114 -16.28 -3.91 0.78
CA VAL A 114 -16.20 -5.36 0.99
C VAL A 114 -17.07 -6.03 -0.05
N LYS A 115 -16.48 -6.90 -0.89
CA LYS A 115 -17.17 -7.63 -1.95
C LYS A 115 -17.64 -9.01 -1.47
N GLU A 116 -16.78 -9.72 -0.75
CA GLU A 116 -17.03 -11.08 -0.30
C GLU A 116 -16.28 -11.35 1.00
N VAL A 117 -16.87 -12.19 1.86
CA VAL A 117 -16.23 -12.66 3.08
C VAL A 117 -16.46 -14.16 3.24
N LYS A 118 -15.38 -14.91 3.47
CA LYS A 118 -15.42 -16.34 3.78
C LYS A 118 -14.81 -16.55 5.15
N GLN A 119 -15.39 -17.46 5.92
CA GLN A 119 -14.89 -17.84 7.23
C GLN A 119 -14.74 -19.36 7.31
N GLN A 120 -13.69 -19.80 7.97
CA GLN A 120 -13.41 -21.19 8.26
C GLN A 120 -12.90 -21.29 9.70
N GLN A 121 -13.45 -22.23 10.47
CA GLN A 121 -12.97 -22.52 11.81
C GLN A 121 -11.61 -23.23 11.73
N GLU A 122 -10.68 -22.84 12.60
CA GLU A 122 -9.36 -23.46 12.73
C GLU A 122 -9.28 -24.43 13.91
#